data_AF-K9TA30-F1
#
_entry.id   AF-K9TA30-F1
#
_cell.length_a   1.000
_cell.length_b   1.000
_cell.length_c   1.000
_cell.angle_alpha   90.00
_cell.angle_beta   90.00
_cell.angle_gamma   90.00
#
_symmetry.space_group_name_H-M   'P 1'
#
loop_
_entity.id
_entity.type
_entity.pdbx_description
1 polymer ?
#
loop_
_entity_poly.entity_id
_entity_poly.type
_entity_poly.pdbx_seq_one_letter_code
_entity_poly.pdbx_strand_id
1 'polypeptide(L)'
;MTDILKEILNILKENENIRSIISALLLIFVFRLKDIYEFVDCLLNRKVTRLENLLKGDLDRETREAVQEELYSKYFQQTTGIKAEKHLREKITKLVESANGRITYSDINHVFKHDFLFCDHNGELRIRKINRQDRISYRFWRIISLSFWVLGLLLILLTILFKIDDPSKIKIGILLTFSQAEIRMSSV
;
A
#
# COMPACT_ATOMS: atom_id res chain seq x y z
N MET A 1 -24.88 -17.86 5.44
CA MET A 1 -23.60 -17.23 5.85
C MET A 1 -22.79 -18.14 6.77
N THR A 2 -23.45 -18.93 7.63
CA THR A 2 -22.83 -19.91 8.54
C THR A 2 -22.34 -21.20 7.86
N ASP A 3 -22.96 -21.58 6.74
CA ASP A 3 -22.73 -22.93 6.17
C ASP A 3 -21.43 -23.02 5.38
N ILE A 4 -21.11 -22.00 4.57
CA ILE A 4 -19.82 -21.92 3.84
C ILE A 4 -18.65 -21.84 4.82
N LEU A 5 -18.81 -21.13 5.94
CA LEU A 5 -17.75 -20.98 6.94
C LEU A 5 -17.51 -22.29 7.70
N LYS A 6 -18.57 -23.07 7.96
CA LYS A 6 -18.48 -24.43 8.51
C LYS A 6 -17.82 -25.40 7.54
N GLU A 7 -18.13 -25.28 6.25
CA GLU A 7 -17.58 -26.14 5.21
C GLU A 7 -16.08 -25.87 4.99
N ILE A 8 -15.66 -24.60 5.03
CA ILE A 8 -14.25 -24.21 5.01
C ILE A 8 -13.53 -24.69 6.29
N LEU A 9 -14.16 -24.57 7.46
CA LEU A 9 -13.62 -25.09 8.72
C LEU A 9 -13.47 -26.61 8.71
N ASN A 10 -14.40 -27.35 8.10
CA ASN A 10 -14.29 -28.80 7.95
C ASN A 10 -13.15 -29.18 6.99
N ILE A 11 -13.00 -28.49 5.86
CA ILE A 11 -11.89 -28.71 4.91
C ILE A 11 -10.52 -28.40 5.56
N LEU A 12 -10.46 -27.39 6.43
CA LEU A 12 -9.28 -27.04 7.24
C LEU A 12 -8.97 -28.08 8.34
N LYS A 13 -10.00 -28.75 8.86
CA LYS A 13 -9.86 -29.74 9.95
C LYS A 13 -9.45 -31.12 9.44
N GLU A 14 -9.87 -31.49 8.23
CA GLU A 14 -9.55 -32.79 7.61
C GLU A 14 -8.21 -32.81 6.87
N ASN A 15 -7.66 -31.66 6.49
CA ASN A 15 -6.40 -31.59 5.76
C ASN A 15 -5.37 -30.74 6.50
N GLU A 16 -4.35 -31.37 7.09
CA GLU A 16 -3.12 -30.71 7.61
C GLU A 16 -2.24 -30.10 6.49
N ASN A 17 -2.72 -30.15 5.25
CA ASN A 17 -1.96 -29.77 4.09
C ASN A 17 -1.98 -28.24 3.92
N ILE A 18 -0.83 -27.58 4.08
CA ILE A 18 -0.69 -26.11 4.03
C ILE A 18 -1.36 -25.49 2.77
N ARG A 19 -1.43 -26.23 1.66
CA ARG A 19 -2.12 -25.80 0.43
C ARG A 19 -3.64 -25.62 0.58
N SER A 20 -4.32 -26.48 1.34
CA SER A 20 -5.77 -26.34 1.59
C SER A 20 -6.03 -25.13 2.50
N ILE A 21 -5.15 -24.88 3.47
CA ILE A 21 -5.21 -23.71 4.36
C ILE A 21 -5.06 -22.42 3.55
N ILE A 22 -4.08 -22.35 2.66
CA ILE A 22 -3.88 -21.18 1.77
C ILE A 22 -5.06 -20.97 0.83
N SER A 23 -5.61 -22.05 0.25
CA SER A 23 -6.78 -21.98 -0.64
C SER A 23 -8.03 -21.49 0.11
N ALA A 24 -8.23 -21.97 1.34
CA ALA A 24 -9.33 -21.54 2.21
C ALA A 24 -9.20 -20.06 2.60
N LEU A 25 -7.99 -19.60 2.94
CA LEU A 25 -7.71 -18.19 3.22
C LEU A 25 -7.96 -17.29 2.00
N LEU A 26 -7.56 -17.72 0.80
CA LEU A 26 -7.83 -17.01 -0.45
C LEU A 26 -9.33 -16.93 -0.74
N LEU A 27 -10.08 -18.01 -0.54
CA LEU A 27 -11.54 -18.02 -0.70
C LEU A 27 -12.22 -17.08 0.31
N ILE A 28 -11.82 -17.12 1.58
CA ILE A 28 -12.34 -16.20 2.60
C ILE A 28 -12.03 -14.76 2.19
N PHE A 29 -10.81 -14.48 1.73
CA PHE A 29 -10.41 -13.15 1.30
C PHE A 29 -11.28 -12.66 0.13
N VAL A 30 -11.49 -13.48 -0.91
CA VAL A 30 -12.32 -13.15 -2.08
C VAL A 30 -13.78 -12.93 -1.70
N PHE A 31 -14.38 -13.79 -0.88
CA PHE A 31 -15.78 -13.64 -0.46
C PHE A 31 -15.99 -12.48 0.53
N ARG A 32 -14.95 -12.11 1.30
CA ARG A 32 -14.97 -10.96 2.22
C ARG A 32 -14.51 -9.66 1.56
N LEU A 33 -14.18 -9.63 0.27
CA LEU A 33 -13.71 -8.43 -0.42
C LEU A 33 -14.68 -7.26 -0.26
N LYS A 34 -15.99 -7.52 -0.28
CA LYS A 34 -17.01 -6.49 -0.08
C LYS A 34 -16.92 -5.87 1.32
N ASP A 35 -16.91 -6.69 2.37
CA ASP A 35 -16.80 -6.23 3.76
C ASP A 35 -15.48 -5.48 3.99
N ILE A 36 -14.39 -5.98 3.41
CA ILE A 36 -13.07 -5.36 3.49
C ILE A 36 -13.09 -4.00 2.77
N TYR A 37 -13.70 -3.93 1.59
CA TYR A 37 -13.84 -2.68 0.85
C TYR A 37 -14.66 -1.65 1.64
N GLU A 38 -15.84 -2.03 2.16
CA GLU A 38 -16.67 -1.15 2.99
C GLU A 38 -15.92 -0.68 4.25
N PHE A 39 -15.15 -1.56 4.89
CA PHE A 39 -14.34 -1.20 6.04
C PHE A 39 -13.23 -0.21 5.69
N VAL A 40 -12.53 -0.42 4.56
CA VAL A 40 -11.49 0.49 4.06
C VAL A 40 -12.10 1.84 3.68
N ASP A 41 -13.26 1.85 3.01
CA ASP A 41 -13.94 3.08 2.60
C ASP A 41 -14.42 3.89 3.82
N CYS A 42 -14.94 3.19 4.83
CA CYS A 42 -15.28 3.80 6.13
C CYS A 42 -14.04 4.40 6.82
N LEU A 43 -12.91 3.69 6.83
CA LEU A 43 -11.65 4.20 7.41
C LEU A 43 -11.13 5.42 6.66
N LEU A 44 -11.18 5.41 5.33
CA LEU A 44 -10.72 6.51 4.48
C LEU A 44 -11.58 7.76 4.67
N ASN A 45 -12.91 7.59 4.74
CA ASN A 45 -13.86 8.70 4.82
C ASN A 45 -14.14 9.17 6.26
N ARG A 46 -13.76 8.41 7.29
CA ARG A 46 -13.96 8.78 8.71
C ARG A 46 -13.46 10.17 9.06
N LYS A 47 -12.32 10.59 8.48
CA LYS A 47 -11.79 11.94 8.71
C LYS A 47 -12.64 13.02 8.06
N VAL A 48 -13.16 12.80 6.86
CA VAL A 48 -14.05 13.73 6.16
C VAL A 48 -15.35 13.89 6.95
N THR A 49 -16.00 12.78 7.30
CA THR A 49 -17.24 12.81 8.10
C THR A 49 -17.05 13.49 9.44
N ARG A 50 -15.89 13.33 10.09
CA ARG A 50 -15.58 14.03 11.33
C ARG A 50 -15.47 15.54 11.12
N LEU A 51 -14.76 15.99 10.09
CA LEU A 51 -14.62 17.41 9.76
C LEU A 51 -15.98 18.04 9.40
N GLU A 52 -16.82 17.33 8.64
CA GLU A 52 -18.18 17.79 8.31
C GLU A 52 -19.07 17.90 9.56
N ASN A 53 -18.97 16.94 10.47
CA ASN A 53 -19.73 17.00 11.72
C ASN A 53 -19.25 18.14 12.63
N LEU A 54 -17.95 18.45 12.63
CA LEU A 54 -17.41 19.61 13.35
C LEU A 54 -17.96 20.93 12.78
N LEU A 55 -18.06 21.07 11.45
CA LEU A 55 -18.61 22.28 10.81
C LEU A 55 -20.09 22.53 11.11
N LYS A 56 -20.86 21.48 11.43
CA LYS A 56 -22.26 21.60 11.86
C LYS A 56 -22.42 22.10 13.30
N GLY A 57 -21.35 22.08 14.08
CA GLY A 57 -21.33 22.56 15.45
C GLY A 57 -21.09 24.08 15.55
N ASP A 58 -21.15 24.56 16.79
CA ASP A 58 -20.78 25.93 17.11
C ASP A 58 -19.25 26.00 17.28
N LEU A 59 -18.60 26.63 16.30
CA LEU A 59 -17.15 26.79 16.23
C LEU A 59 -16.85 28.27 16.12
N ASP A 60 -15.79 28.70 16.79
CA ASP A 60 -15.23 30.02 16.58
C ASP A 60 -14.83 30.23 15.10
N ARG A 61 -14.88 31.47 14.64
CA ARG A 61 -14.71 31.83 13.23
C ARG A 61 -13.39 31.34 12.66
N GLU A 62 -12.28 31.57 13.37
CA GLU A 62 -10.95 31.16 12.91
C GLU A 62 -10.84 29.63 12.83
N THR A 63 -11.44 28.93 13.80
CA THR A 63 -11.44 27.46 13.83
C THR A 63 -12.29 26.89 12.70
N ARG A 64 -13.44 27.52 12.40
CA ARG A 64 -14.31 27.11 11.29
C ARG A 64 -13.62 27.27 9.95
N GLU A 65 -12.90 28.37 9.73
CA GLU A 65 -12.13 28.59 8.50
C GLU A 65 -11.02 27.54 8.33
N ALA A 66 -10.28 27.21 9.40
CA ALA A 66 -9.25 26.17 9.37
C ALA A 66 -9.83 24.77 9.04
N VAL A 67 -10.96 24.41 9.66
CA VAL A 67 -11.64 23.12 9.40
C VAL A 67 -12.18 23.06 7.97
N GLN A 68 -12.74 24.16 7.45
CA GLN A 68 -13.16 24.22 6.04
C GLN A 68 -11.97 24.03 5.10
N GLU A 69 -10.84 24.67 5.38
CA GLU A 69 -9.66 24.57 4.53
C GLU A 69 -9.08 23.14 4.50
N GLU A 70 -9.11 22.45 5.64
CA GLU A 70 -8.71 21.04 5.72
C GLU A 70 -9.71 20.13 4.98
N LEU A 71 -11.00 20.41 5.08
CA LEU A 71 -12.04 19.68 4.34
C LEU A 71 -11.88 19.88 2.82
N TYR A 72 -11.66 21.11 2.36
CA TYR A 72 -11.37 21.41 0.95
C TYR A 72 -10.10 20.71 0.47
N SER A 73 -9.07 20.62 1.32
CA SER A 73 -7.86 19.85 1.02
C SER A 73 -8.17 18.38 0.73
N LYS A 74 -9.04 17.78 1.55
CA LYS A 74 -9.47 16.39 1.40
C LYS A 74 -10.27 16.17 0.13
N TYR A 75 -11.24 17.04 -0.15
CA TYR A 75 -12.01 16.94 -1.38
C TYR A 75 -11.16 17.14 -2.62
N PHE A 76 -10.25 18.11 -2.62
CA PHE A 76 -9.31 18.29 -3.73
C PHE A 76 -8.45 17.05 -3.93
N GLN A 77 -7.92 16.45 -2.86
CA GLN A 77 -7.14 15.22 -2.94
C GLN A 77 -7.96 14.04 -3.47
N GLN A 78 -9.23 13.89 -3.06
CA GLN A 78 -10.10 12.83 -3.54
C GLN A 78 -10.42 12.99 -5.04
N THR A 79 -10.68 14.22 -5.49
CA THR A 79 -11.05 14.50 -6.89
C THR A 79 -9.86 14.46 -7.84
N THR A 80 -8.72 15.03 -7.44
CA THR A 80 -7.55 15.20 -8.33
C THR A 80 -6.45 14.17 -8.07
N GLY A 81 -6.47 13.50 -6.91
CA GLY A 81 -5.39 12.65 -6.44
C GLY A 81 -4.18 13.41 -5.87
N ILE A 82 -4.22 14.76 -5.85
CA ILE A 82 -3.08 15.61 -5.49
C ILE A 82 -3.24 16.08 -4.04
N LYS A 83 -2.25 15.78 -3.19
CA LYS A 83 -2.19 16.29 -1.81
C LYS A 83 -1.35 17.57 -1.78
N ALA A 84 -2.02 18.73 -1.84
CA ALA A 84 -1.38 20.03 -1.94
C ALA A 84 -1.92 21.04 -0.92
N GLU A 85 -1.05 21.96 -0.49
CA GLU A 85 -1.43 23.14 0.30
C GLU A 85 -2.27 24.12 -0.53
N LYS A 86 -3.04 24.99 0.13
CA LYS A 86 -3.97 25.93 -0.50
C LYS A 86 -3.35 26.72 -1.65
N HIS A 87 -2.20 27.32 -1.41
CA HIS A 87 -1.49 28.13 -2.41
C HIS A 87 -1.15 27.34 -3.69
N LEU A 88 -0.84 26.05 -3.54
CA LEU A 88 -0.49 25.18 -4.66
C LEU A 88 -1.74 24.67 -5.37
N ARG A 89 -2.81 24.35 -4.61
CA ARG A 89 -4.13 24.00 -5.19
C ARG A 89 -4.66 25.12 -6.07
N GLU A 90 -4.65 26.35 -5.59
CA GLU A 90 -5.12 27.52 -6.35
C GLU A 90 -4.36 27.69 -7.67
N LYS A 91 -3.05 27.47 -7.67
CA LYS A 91 -2.24 27.56 -8.89
C LYS A 91 -2.47 26.42 -9.84
N ILE A 92 -2.64 25.20 -9.34
CA ILE A 92 -2.98 24.03 -10.15
C ILE A 92 -4.34 24.25 -10.81
N THR A 93 -5.34 24.71 -10.05
CA THR A 93 -6.67 25.03 -10.58
C THR A 93 -6.57 26.11 -11.67
N LYS A 94 -5.88 27.22 -11.40
CA LYS A 94 -5.64 28.28 -12.40
C LYS A 94 -4.91 27.77 -13.64
N LEU A 95 -3.92 26.89 -13.47
CA LEU A 95 -3.19 26.30 -14.60
C LEU A 95 -4.13 25.47 -15.48
N VAL A 96 -4.93 24.59 -14.88
CA VAL A 96 -5.89 23.75 -15.61
C VAL A 96 -6.95 24.60 -16.31
N GLU A 97 -7.49 25.61 -15.63
CA GLU A 97 -8.45 26.55 -16.21
C GLU A 97 -7.85 27.32 -17.39
N SER A 98 -6.63 27.87 -17.22
CA SER A 98 -5.93 28.61 -18.28
C SER A 98 -5.52 27.72 -19.47
N ALA A 99 -5.34 26.42 -19.24
CA ALA A 99 -4.95 25.47 -20.27
C ALA A 99 -6.09 25.08 -21.21
N ASN A 100 -7.35 25.46 -20.92
CA ASN A 100 -8.53 25.17 -21.74
C ASN A 100 -8.58 23.69 -22.22
N GLY A 101 -8.32 22.76 -21.31
CA GLY A 101 -8.35 21.31 -21.58
C GLY A 101 -7.06 20.72 -22.18
N ARG A 102 -6.02 21.53 -22.45
CA ARG A 102 -4.71 21.03 -22.90
C ARG A 102 -3.91 20.32 -21.80
N ILE A 103 -4.18 20.66 -20.54
CA ILE A 103 -3.56 20.06 -19.36
C ILE A 103 -4.69 19.63 -18.44
N THR A 104 -4.69 18.35 -18.05
CA THR A 104 -5.69 17.80 -17.12
C THR A 104 -5.11 17.66 -15.71
N TYR A 105 -5.99 17.54 -14.71
CA TYR A 105 -5.57 17.19 -13.35
C TYR A 105 -4.82 15.85 -13.29
N SER A 106 -5.12 14.92 -14.20
CA SER A 106 -4.41 13.64 -14.30
C SER A 106 -2.95 13.84 -14.69
N ASP A 107 -2.68 14.70 -15.67
CA ASP A 107 -1.33 15.02 -16.12
C ASP A 107 -0.52 15.68 -14.99
N ILE A 108 -1.15 16.62 -14.27
CA ILE A 108 -0.51 17.30 -13.14
C ILE A 108 -0.28 16.31 -11.99
N ASN A 109 -1.22 15.42 -11.70
CA ASN A 109 -1.06 14.41 -10.66
C ASN A 109 0.10 13.45 -10.96
N HIS A 110 0.29 13.08 -12.22
CA HIS A 110 1.42 12.26 -12.64
C HIS A 110 2.75 12.96 -12.35
N VAL A 111 2.87 14.24 -12.72
CA VAL A 111 4.07 15.05 -12.46
C VAL A 111 4.27 15.29 -10.95
N PHE A 112 3.18 15.51 -10.20
CA PHE A 112 3.19 15.75 -8.76
C PHE A 112 3.64 14.52 -7.95
N LYS A 113 3.13 13.33 -8.28
CA LYS A 113 3.50 12.06 -7.61
C LYS A 113 4.98 11.71 -7.73
N HIS A 114 5.65 12.23 -8.74
CA HIS A 114 7.07 12.01 -8.97
C HIS A 114 7.94 13.18 -8.49
N ASP A 115 7.41 14.03 -7.61
CA ASP A 115 8.09 15.20 -7.02
C ASP A 115 8.71 16.14 -8.07
N PHE A 116 8.12 16.16 -9.26
CA PHE A 116 8.56 17.06 -10.32
C PHE A 116 7.87 18.41 -10.21
N LEU A 117 6.71 18.53 -9.56
CA LEU A 117 6.00 19.81 -9.48
C LEU A 117 6.27 20.49 -8.14
N PHE A 118 6.86 21.70 -8.15
CA PHE A 118 7.04 22.51 -6.94
C PHE A 118 6.71 23.99 -7.19
N CYS A 119 6.34 24.72 -6.13
CA CYS A 119 6.29 26.17 -6.17
C CYS A 119 7.67 26.74 -5.87
N ASP A 120 8.18 27.61 -6.74
CA ASP A 120 9.38 28.41 -6.46
C ASP A 120 9.07 29.49 -5.40
N HIS A 121 10.09 30.14 -4.85
CA HIS A 121 9.96 31.24 -3.88
C HIS A 121 9.14 32.43 -4.40
N ASN A 122 9.09 32.60 -5.72
CA ASN A 122 8.25 33.60 -6.40
C ASN A 122 6.80 33.15 -6.60
N GLY A 123 6.47 31.92 -6.17
CA GLY A 123 5.15 31.35 -6.36
C GLY A 123 4.87 30.86 -7.79
N GLU A 124 5.87 30.62 -8.62
CA GLU A 124 5.65 30.00 -9.92
C GLU A 124 5.68 28.47 -9.81
N LEU A 125 4.81 27.80 -10.57
CA LEU A 125 4.84 26.35 -10.75
C LEU A 125 6.05 25.99 -11.62
N ARG A 126 7.01 25.25 -11.06
CA ARG A 126 8.19 24.78 -11.77
C ARG A 126 8.26 23.27 -11.79
N ILE A 127 8.78 22.75 -12.91
CA ILE A 127 9.02 21.33 -13.10
C ILE A 127 10.50 21.03 -12.80
N ARG A 128 10.76 20.21 -11.79
CA ARG A 128 12.10 19.75 -11.40
C ARG A 128 12.64 18.86 -12.51
N LYS A 129 13.85 19.16 -12.97
CA LYS A 129 14.57 18.26 -13.86
C LYS A 129 15.03 17.04 -13.06
N ILE A 130 14.82 15.84 -13.62
CA ILE A 130 15.27 14.56 -13.04
C ILE A 130 16.74 14.65 -12.65
N ASN A 131 17.03 14.51 -11.36
CA ASN A 131 18.39 14.56 -10.87
C ASN A 131 19.11 13.22 -11.17
N ARG A 132 20.45 13.23 -11.21
CA ARG A 132 21.23 11.97 -11.34
C ARG A 132 20.95 11.00 -10.19
N GLN A 133 20.70 11.53 -9.00
CA GLN A 133 20.37 10.75 -7.81
C GLN A 133 19.06 9.98 -7.95
N ASP A 134 18.02 10.57 -8.55
CA ASP A 134 16.72 9.91 -8.78
C ASP A 134 16.88 8.69 -9.70
N ARG A 135 17.72 8.82 -10.74
CA ARG A 135 18.05 7.71 -11.64
C ARG A 135 18.80 6.57 -10.94
N ILE A 136 19.69 6.89 -10.01
CA ILE A 136 20.44 5.88 -9.24
C ILE A 136 19.49 5.16 -8.28
N SER A 137 18.67 5.92 -7.54
CA SER A 137 17.66 5.36 -6.62
C SER A 137 16.69 4.44 -7.34
N TYR A 138 16.18 4.85 -8.50
CA TYR A 138 15.30 4.03 -9.32
C TYR A 138 15.96 2.70 -9.74
N ARG A 139 17.23 2.74 -10.18
CA ARG A 139 17.98 1.52 -10.54
C ARG A 139 18.19 0.61 -9.35
N PHE A 140 18.52 1.18 -8.20
CA PHE A 140 18.73 0.43 -6.96
C PHE A 140 17.45 -0.29 -6.52
N TRP A 141 16.32 0.42 -6.46
CA TRP A 141 15.03 -0.18 -6.12
C TRP A 141 14.59 -1.26 -7.11
N ARG A 142 14.89 -1.09 -8.40
CA ARG A 142 14.58 -2.10 -9.43
C ARG A 142 15.40 -3.38 -9.24
N ILE A 143 16.66 -3.27 -8.82
CA ILE A 143 17.51 -4.44 -8.52
C ILE A 143 16.97 -5.15 -7.27
N ILE A 144 16.63 -4.40 -6.22
CA ILE A 144 16.04 -4.96 -4.99
C ILE A 144 14.73 -5.68 -5.30
N SER A 145 13.79 -5.03 -5.99
CA SER A 145 12.49 -5.65 -6.30
C SER A 145 12.64 -6.91 -7.14
N LEU A 146 13.55 -6.91 -8.12
CA LEU A 146 13.88 -8.08 -8.91
C LEU A 146 14.46 -9.20 -8.03
N SER A 147 15.35 -8.88 -7.09
CA SER A 147 15.95 -9.86 -6.19
C SER A 147 14.90 -10.52 -5.28
N PHE A 148 13.95 -9.76 -4.74
CA PHE A 148 12.82 -10.31 -3.99
C PHE A 148 11.92 -11.20 -4.86
N TRP A 149 11.70 -10.82 -6.11
CA TRP A 149 10.94 -11.63 -7.07
C TRP A 149 11.60 -12.99 -7.33
N VAL A 150 12.91 -12.98 -7.56
CA VAL A 150 13.71 -14.21 -7.75
C VAL A 150 13.70 -15.06 -6.48
N LEU A 151 13.87 -14.43 -5.31
CA LEU A 151 13.84 -15.14 -4.02
C LEU A 151 12.48 -15.79 -3.77
N GLY A 152 11.39 -15.07 -4.06
CA GLY A 152 10.03 -15.58 -3.95
C GLY A 152 9.76 -16.75 -4.89
N LEU A 153 10.19 -16.64 -6.15
CA LEU A 153 10.13 -17.75 -7.11
C LEU A 153 10.94 -18.95 -6.63
N LEU A 154 12.14 -18.72 -6.09
CA LEU A 154 13.00 -19.78 -5.58
C LEU A 154 12.35 -20.51 -4.39
N LEU A 155 11.70 -19.79 -3.46
CA LEU A 155 10.96 -20.37 -2.36
C LEU A 155 9.75 -21.20 -2.83
N ILE A 156 9.01 -20.70 -3.82
CA ILE A 156 7.90 -21.45 -4.43
C ILE A 156 8.43 -22.72 -5.08
N LEU A 157 9.51 -22.62 -5.86
CA LEU A 157 10.15 -23.75 -6.53
C LEU A 157 10.64 -24.79 -5.51
N LEU A 158 11.24 -24.34 -4.41
CA LEU A 158 11.70 -25.18 -3.31
C LEU A 158 10.52 -25.89 -2.63
N THR A 159 9.38 -25.21 -2.45
CA THR A 159 8.14 -25.81 -1.92
C THR A 159 7.49 -26.82 -2.87
N ILE A 160 7.74 -26.71 -4.18
CA ILE A 160 7.25 -27.66 -5.20
C ILE A 160 8.20 -28.87 -5.31
N LEU A 161 9.52 -28.64 -5.33
CA LEU A 161 10.56 -29.67 -5.45
C LEU A 161 10.67 -30.51 -4.18
N PHE A 162 10.75 -29.85 -3.02
CA PHE A 162 10.53 -30.50 -1.74
C PHE A 162 9.02 -30.52 -1.55
N LYS A 163 8.34 -31.47 -2.19
CA LYS A 163 6.98 -31.83 -1.82
C LYS A 163 7.00 -32.07 -0.31
N ILE A 164 6.59 -31.08 0.49
CA ILE A 164 6.54 -31.17 1.95
C ILE A 164 5.38 -32.14 2.22
N ASP A 165 5.66 -33.44 2.06
CA ASP A 165 4.78 -34.55 2.37
C ASP A 165 4.84 -34.86 3.88
N ASP A 166 5.61 -34.12 4.69
CA ASP A 166 5.61 -34.30 6.15
C ASP A 166 6.25 -33.11 6.91
N PRO A 167 5.47 -32.27 7.63
CA PRO A 167 6.00 -31.19 8.47
C PRO A 167 6.80 -31.71 9.69
N SER A 168 6.72 -33.01 10.00
CA SER A 168 7.49 -33.67 11.06
C SER A 168 8.99 -33.79 10.77
N LYS A 169 9.39 -33.83 9.49
CA LYS A 169 10.81 -33.98 9.08
C LYS A 169 11.62 -32.68 9.12
N ILE A 170 10.95 -31.53 9.15
CA ILE A 170 11.62 -30.21 9.24
C ILE A 170 12.30 -30.04 10.61
N LYS A 171 11.75 -30.66 11.67
CA LYS A 171 12.39 -30.65 13.00
C LYS A 171 13.72 -31.42 13.04
N ILE A 172 13.90 -32.43 12.20
CA ILE A 172 15.10 -33.28 12.21
C ILE A 172 16.24 -32.64 11.40
N GLY A 173 15.93 -31.91 10.32
CA GLY A 173 16.95 -31.22 9.50
C GLY A 173 17.65 -30.05 10.21
N ILE A 174 16.93 -29.32 11.06
CA ILE A 174 17.49 -28.20 11.83
C ILE A 174 18.30 -28.73 13.02
N LEU A 175 17.84 -29.78 13.71
CA LEU A 175 18.59 -30.38 14.83
C LEU A 175 19.88 -31.08 14.38
N LEU A 176 19.92 -31.71 13.21
CA LEU A 176 21.14 -32.33 12.69
C LEU A 176 22.19 -31.31 12.21
N THR A 177 21.75 -30.16 11.69
CA THR A 177 22.68 -29.08 11.30
C THR A 177 23.27 -28.36 12.50
N PHE A 178 22.52 -28.20 13.60
CA PHE A 178 23.08 -27.69 14.86
C PHE A 178 23.96 -28.73 15.58
N SER A 179 23.62 -30.02 15.56
CA SER A 179 24.45 -31.07 16.16
C SER A 179 25.80 -31.26 15.45
N GLN A 180 25.85 -31.14 14.12
CA GLN A 180 27.13 -31.19 13.38
C GLN A 180 27.99 -29.92 13.56
N ALA A 181 27.37 -28.76 13.81
CA ALA A 181 28.09 -27.52 14.10
C ALA A 181 28.75 -27.55 15.48
N GLU A 182 28.11 -28.18 16.48
CA GLU A 182 28.65 -28.31 17.85
C GLU A 182 29.82 -29.30 17.92
N ILE A 183 29.77 -30.40 17.16
CA ILE A 183 30.86 -31.40 17.12
C ILE A 183 32.14 -30.84 16.46
N ARG A 184 32.03 -29.85 15.56
CA ARG A 184 33.19 -29.21 14.91
C ARG A 184 33.88 -28.13 15.75
N MET A 185 33.26 -27.59 16.79
CA MET A 185 33.92 -26.63 17.69
C MET A 185 34.62 -27.28 18.90
N SER A 186 34.39 -28.57 19.14
CA SER A 186 35.03 -29.35 20.22
C SER A 186 36.34 -30.04 19.79
N SER A 187 36.69 -29.99 18.49
CA SER A 187 37.86 -30.67 17.91
C SER A 187 38.94 -29.72 17.35
N VAL A 188 39.00 -28.48 17.83
CA VAL A 188 40.12 -27.55 17.60
C VAL A 188 40.79 -27.20 18.91
#